data_AF-K2EFF1-F1
#
_entry.id   AF-K2EFF1-F1
#
_cell.length_a   1.000
_cell.length_b   1.000
_cell.length_c   1.000
_cell.angle_alpha   90.00
_cell.angle_beta   90.00
_cell.angle_gamma   90.00
#
_symmetry.space_group_name_H-M   'P 1'
#
loop_
_entity.id
_entity.type
_entity.pdbx_description
1 polymer ?
#
loop_
_entity_poly.entity_id
_entity_poly.type
_entity_poly.pdbx_seq_one_letter_code
_entity_poly.pdbx_strand_id
1 'polypeptide(L)'
;AVVAGLALLILPWTNLRIEELKNQYQQRGDLERVEPGRFQESADGSRVFFVEKEASGNQVGANVFIATTDKGKETVTSARSGRVENRPEGRFLLLNNGQRLERTTGLQDIKLSEFEQYGIQIGQETLADMNYVPVKTRTTTELLKDLTPVHWAEMSWRLGLILASFNFVIIGVTVSSVNPRMGRSSNLVFALFTFALYYNLLSFGQNMISSGRLTFAPVMLGLHGSVFVLTVLLLARIHHNLQWRELLVLLHLRRGAALP
;
A
#
# COMPACT_ATOMS: atom_id res chain seq x y z
N ALA A 1 -20.43 4.40 -16.41
CA ALA A 1 -21.20 3.46 -15.56
C ALA A 1 -20.32 2.33 -15.02
N VAL A 2 -19.74 1.48 -15.88
CA VAL A 2 -18.92 0.32 -15.47
C VAL A 2 -17.75 0.71 -14.55
N VAL A 3 -16.93 1.68 -14.96
CA VAL A 3 -15.78 2.15 -14.15
C VAL A 3 -16.22 2.69 -12.79
N ALA A 4 -17.34 3.40 -12.73
CA ALA A 4 -17.87 3.93 -11.48
C ALA A 4 -18.34 2.81 -10.53
N GLY A 5 -19.05 1.80 -11.05
CA GLY A 5 -19.43 0.63 -10.26
C GLY A 5 -18.21 -0.15 -9.75
N LEU A 6 -17.20 -0.32 -10.60
CA LEU A 6 -15.94 -0.96 -10.21
C LEU A 6 -15.22 -0.17 -9.11
N ALA A 7 -15.04 1.13 -9.29
CA ALA A 7 -14.26 1.97 -8.36
C ALA A 7 -14.97 2.22 -7.02
N LEU A 8 -16.29 2.43 -7.02
CA LEU A 8 -17.03 2.83 -5.82
C LEU A 8 -17.57 1.66 -5.00
N LEU A 9 -17.81 0.50 -5.63
CA LEU A 9 -18.43 -0.66 -4.98
C LEU A 9 -17.52 -1.88 -4.95
N ILE A 10 -17.03 -2.31 -6.12
CA ILE A 10 -16.29 -3.58 -6.24
C ILE A 10 -14.87 -3.48 -5.68
N LEU A 11 -14.20 -2.35 -5.88
CA LEU A 11 -12.84 -2.10 -5.41
C LEU A 11 -12.73 -2.17 -3.87
N PRO A 12 -13.54 -1.43 -3.07
CA PRO A 12 -13.47 -1.55 -1.61
C PRO A 12 -13.83 -2.94 -1.13
N TRP A 13 -14.84 -3.58 -1.73
CA TRP A 13 -15.24 -4.96 -1.37
C TRP A 13 -14.11 -5.96 -1.63
N THR A 14 -13.45 -5.87 -2.79
CA THR A 14 -12.32 -6.73 -3.14
C THR A 14 -11.15 -6.51 -2.18
N ASN A 15 -10.82 -5.24 -1.87
CA ASN A 15 -9.75 -4.92 -0.92
C ASN A 15 -10.05 -5.47 0.47
N LEU A 16 -11.30 -5.35 0.94
CA LEU A 16 -11.74 -5.94 2.20
C LEU A 16 -11.54 -7.46 2.19
N ARG A 17 -11.96 -8.14 1.11
CA ARG A 17 -11.82 -9.59 1.01
C ARG A 17 -10.37 -10.05 0.99
N ILE A 18 -9.50 -9.31 0.32
CA ILE A 18 -8.05 -9.56 0.32
C ILE A 18 -7.48 -9.41 1.73
N GLU A 19 -7.87 -8.37 2.46
CA GLU A 19 -7.38 -8.15 3.84
C GLU A 19 -7.91 -9.22 4.80
N GLU A 20 -9.17 -9.63 4.68
CA GLU A 20 -9.73 -10.75 5.46
C GLU A 20 -8.97 -12.05 5.22
N LEU A 21 -8.70 -12.40 3.95
CA LEU A 21 -7.92 -13.58 3.61
C LEU A 21 -6.51 -13.48 4.18
N LYS A 22 -5.85 -12.33 4.00
CA LYS A 22 -4.51 -12.08 4.55
C LYS A 22 -4.49 -12.26 6.07
N ASN A 23 -5.45 -11.70 6.79
CA ASN A 23 -5.57 -11.85 8.24
C ASN A 23 -5.79 -13.32 8.64
N GLN A 24 -6.63 -14.06 7.93
CA GLN A 24 -6.85 -15.49 8.17
C GLN A 24 -5.57 -16.33 7.95
N TYR A 25 -4.74 -15.98 6.96
CA TYR A 25 -3.48 -16.69 6.70
C TYR A 25 -2.35 -16.27 7.64
N GLN A 26 -2.26 -14.99 8.01
CA GLN A 26 -1.24 -14.48 8.95
C GLN A 26 -1.45 -15.03 10.38
N GLN A 27 -2.71 -15.13 10.84
CA GLN A 27 -3.03 -15.73 12.14
C GLN A 27 -2.62 -17.21 12.24
N ARG A 28 -2.55 -17.92 11.10
CA ARG A 28 -2.04 -19.30 11.03
C ARG A 28 -0.51 -19.35 10.91
N GLY A 29 0.10 -18.38 10.23
CA GLY A 29 1.47 -18.46 9.70
C GLY A 29 2.63 -18.22 10.66
N ASP A 30 2.51 -17.43 11.73
CA ASP A 30 3.72 -16.99 12.47
C ASP A 30 4.40 -18.07 13.32
N LEU A 31 3.71 -19.17 13.66
CA LEU A 31 4.30 -20.30 14.41
C LEU A 31 4.33 -21.62 13.63
N GLU A 32 3.56 -21.74 12.56
CA GLU A 32 3.77 -22.81 11.57
C GLU A 32 5.00 -22.54 10.67
N ARG A 33 5.57 -21.32 10.69
CA ARG A 33 6.77 -20.94 9.91
C ARG A 33 8.13 -21.30 10.52
N VAL A 34 8.16 -21.89 11.71
CA VAL A 34 9.39 -22.53 12.16
C VAL A 34 9.46 -23.89 11.47
N GLU A 35 10.16 -23.94 10.33
CA GLU A 35 10.52 -25.22 9.75
C GLU A 35 11.35 -25.99 10.79
N PRO A 36 10.88 -27.15 11.25
CA PRO A 36 11.55 -27.87 12.32
C PRO A 36 12.99 -28.20 11.95
N GLY A 37 13.90 -28.07 12.91
CA GLY A 37 15.29 -28.45 12.72
C GLY A 37 16.13 -27.45 11.90
N ARG A 38 15.64 -26.23 11.64
CA ARG A 38 16.46 -25.13 11.11
C ARG A 38 16.39 -23.90 12.00
N PHE A 39 17.48 -23.14 12.01
CA PHE A 39 17.51 -21.81 12.61
C PHE A 39 16.79 -20.83 11.69
N GLN A 40 15.86 -20.06 12.25
CA GLN A 40 15.07 -19.05 11.55
C GLN A 40 15.35 -17.68 12.17
N GLU A 41 15.60 -16.68 11.33
CA GLU A 41 15.91 -15.31 11.74
C GLU A 41 14.69 -14.39 11.56
N SER A 42 14.50 -13.44 12.47
CA SER A 42 13.49 -12.38 12.33
C SER A 42 13.84 -11.42 11.19
N ALA A 43 12.85 -10.71 10.65
CA ALA A 43 13.05 -9.83 9.50
C ALA A 43 14.05 -8.67 9.76
N ASP A 44 14.22 -8.29 11.02
CA ASP A 44 15.16 -7.26 11.49
C ASP A 44 16.51 -7.83 11.95
N GLY A 45 16.70 -9.15 11.90
CA GLY A 45 17.92 -9.84 12.33
C GLY A 45 18.16 -9.86 13.85
N SER A 46 17.24 -9.32 14.65
CA SER A 46 17.43 -9.18 16.09
C SER A 46 17.16 -10.47 16.87
N ARG A 47 16.57 -11.50 16.24
CA ARG A 47 16.16 -12.74 16.90
C ARG A 47 16.39 -13.96 16.01
N VAL A 48 16.88 -15.03 16.60
CA VAL A 48 17.03 -16.35 15.97
C VAL A 48 16.27 -17.39 16.80
N PHE A 49 15.49 -18.22 16.13
CA PHE A 49 14.68 -19.28 16.73
C PHE A 49 15.05 -20.64 16.14
N PHE A 50 15.11 -21.66 16.98
CA PHE A 50 15.22 -23.05 16.58
C PHE A 50 14.26 -23.89 17.43
N VAL A 51 13.52 -24.76 16.76
CA VAL A 51 12.58 -25.68 17.38
C VAL A 51 12.66 -27.02 16.67
N GLU A 52 12.76 -28.10 17.43
CA GLU A 52 12.61 -29.46 16.93
C GLU A 52 11.12 -29.84 17.01
N LYS A 53 10.57 -30.50 15.98
CA LYS A 53 9.15 -30.88 15.96
C LYS A 53 9.01 -32.29 16.51
N GLU A 54 8.09 -32.45 17.45
CA GLU A 54 7.67 -33.78 17.89
C GLU A 54 6.72 -34.41 16.86
N ALA A 55 6.85 -35.71 16.62
CA ALA A 55 6.16 -36.43 15.55
C ALA A 55 4.62 -36.41 15.63
N SER A 56 4.05 -35.94 16.75
CA SER A 56 2.63 -35.96 17.10
C SER A 56 1.81 -34.78 16.57
N GLY A 57 2.39 -33.87 15.79
CA GLY A 57 1.64 -32.90 14.97
C GLY A 57 0.97 -31.74 15.71
N ASN A 58 1.03 -31.69 17.05
CA ASN A 58 0.56 -30.55 17.83
C ASN A 58 1.59 -29.41 17.84
N GLN A 59 1.14 -28.19 18.18
CA GLN A 59 1.92 -26.95 18.33
C GLN A 59 2.95 -26.99 19.49
N VAL A 60 3.55 -28.15 19.72
CA VAL A 60 4.52 -28.45 20.77
C VAL A 60 5.86 -28.70 20.07
N GLY A 61 6.82 -27.82 20.36
CA GLY A 61 8.21 -27.98 19.98
C GLY A 61 8.99 -28.68 21.08
N ALA A 62 9.83 -29.64 20.71
CA ALA A 62 10.89 -30.16 21.55
C ALA A 62 12.17 -29.33 21.34
N ASN A 63 13.03 -29.25 22.37
CA ASN A 63 14.36 -28.63 22.28
C ASN A 63 14.34 -27.23 21.65
N VAL A 64 13.71 -26.29 22.35
CA VAL A 64 13.57 -24.91 21.89
C VAL A 64 14.84 -24.12 22.23
N PHE A 65 15.35 -23.38 21.25
CA PHE A 65 16.44 -22.43 21.41
C PHE A 65 16.05 -21.07 20.81
N ILE A 66 16.30 -20.01 21.57
CA ILE A 66 15.99 -18.63 21.18
C ILE A 66 17.19 -17.75 21.54
N ALA A 67 17.75 -17.06 20.55
CA ALA A 67 18.73 -16.02 20.77
C ALA A 67 18.15 -14.66 20.36
N THR A 68 18.35 -13.64 21.19
CA THR A 68 17.88 -12.28 20.91
C THR A 68 18.95 -11.27 21.23
N THR A 69 19.09 -10.26 20.37
CA THR A 69 19.91 -9.08 20.62
C THR A 69 19.01 -7.86 20.57
N ASP A 70 18.73 -7.25 21.72
CA ASP A 70 17.85 -6.08 21.82
C ASP A 70 18.45 -5.05 22.77
N LYS A 71 18.49 -3.78 22.36
CA LYS A 71 18.88 -2.61 23.19
C LYS A 71 20.17 -2.83 24.02
N GLY A 72 21.19 -3.46 23.45
CA GLY A 72 22.46 -3.73 24.14
C GLY A 72 22.39 -4.89 25.15
N LYS A 73 21.41 -5.79 25.01
CA LYS A 73 21.31 -7.03 25.77
C LYS A 73 21.24 -8.21 24.81
N GLU A 74 22.09 -9.20 25.06
CA GLU A 74 22.08 -10.48 24.40
C GLU A 74 21.45 -11.50 25.33
N THR A 75 20.41 -12.19 24.88
CA THR A 75 19.77 -13.26 25.66
C THR A 75 19.68 -14.55 24.88
N VAL A 76 20.03 -15.65 25.54
CA VAL A 76 19.94 -17.00 25.01
C VAL A 76 19.04 -17.80 25.93
N THR A 77 17.94 -18.31 25.39
CA THR A 77 16.95 -19.10 26.12
C THR A 77 16.90 -20.49 25.51
N SER A 78 17.06 -21.51 26.33
CA SER A 78 16.91 -22.92 25.94
C SER A 78 15.89 -23.61 26.83
N ALA A 79 14.99 -24.42 26.25
CA ALA A 79 13.97 -25.14 27.00
C ALA A 79 13.70 -26.52 26.40
N ARG A 80 13.32 -27.47 27.26
CA ARG A 80 13.03 -28.85 26.82
C ARG A 80 11.79 -28.92 25.93
N SER A 81 10.76 -28.14 26.25
CA SER A 81 9.57 -28.03 25.41
C SER A 81 9.07 -26.60 25.32
N GLY A 82 8.39 -26.30 24.22
CA GLY A 82 7.69 -25.04 24.03
C GLY A 82 6.34 -25.28 23.37
N ARG A 83 5.34 -24.51 23.78
CA ARG A 83 4.03 -24.51 23.12
C ARG A 83 3.51 -23.11 22.98
N VAL A 84 2.71 -22.92 21.93
CA VAL A 84 2.01 -21.67 21.70
C VAL A 84 0.70 -21.71 22.44
N GLU A 85 0.40 -20.65 23.18
CA GLU A 85 -0.90 -20.48 23.83
C GLU A 85 -1.44 -19.08 23.52
N ASN A 86 -2.67 -19.02 23.00
CA ASN A 86 -3.40 -17.77 22.87
C ASN A 86 -4.10 -17.48 24.20
N ARG A 87 -3.73 -16.37 24.85
CA ARG A 87 -4.37 -15.89 26.08
C ARG A 87 -5.12 -14.57 25.80
N PRO A 88 -6.03 -14.12 26.69
CA PRO A 88 -6.69 -12.83 26.54
C PRO A 88 -5.72 -11.65 26.43
N GLU A 89 -4.56 -11.73 27.11
CA GLU A 89 -3.49 -10.73 27.09
C GLU A 89 -2.68 -10.70 25.77
N GLY A 90 -2.88 -11.70 24.89
CA GLY A 90 -2.12 -11.87 23.65
C GLY A 90 -1.60 -13.30 23.47
N ARG A 91 -0.78 -13.48 22.44
CA ARG A 91 -0.19 -14.77 22.09
C ARG A 91 1.14 -14.97 22.81
N PHE A 92 1.32 -16.12 23.44
CA PHE A 92 2.53 -16.44 24.21
C PHE A 92 3.17 -17.73 23.72
N LEU A 93 4.50 -17.75 23.67
CA LEU A 93 5.31 -18.95 23.62
C LEU A 93 5.64 -19.34 25.07
N LEU A 94 5.02 -20.42 25.53
CA LEU A 94 5.25 -20.99 26.85
C LEU A 94 6.34 -22.06 26.74
N LEU A 95 7.47 -21.80 27.35
CA LEU A 95 8.62 -22.69 27.45
C LEU A 95 8.57 -23.41 28.80
N ASN A 96 8.83 -24.72 28.83
CA ASN A 96 8.88 -25.48 30.07
C ASN A 96 10.26 -26.12 30.26
N ASN A 97 10.71 -26.13 31.52
CA ASN A 97 11.97 -26.71 31.97
C ASN A 97 13.15 -26.20 31.15
N GLY A 98 13.55 -24.96 31.42
CA GLY A 98 14.56 -24.29 30.66
C GLY A 98 15.42 -23.34 31.48
N GLN A 99 16.30 -22.67 30.77
CA GLN A 99 17.23 -21.70 31.31
C GLN A 99 17.33 -20.51 30.35
N ARG A 100 17.55 -19.34 30.93
CA ARG A 100 17.79 -18.10 30.21
C ARG A 100 19.10 -17.50 30.69
N LEU A 101 20.01 -17.29 29.74
CA LEU A 101 21.23 -16.55 29.90
C LEU A 101 21.01 -15.13 29.38
N GLU A 102 21.35 -14.12 30.18
CA GLU A 102 21.33 -12.71 29.80
C GLU A 102 22.71 -12.10 30.01
N ARG A 103 23.19 -11.38 29.00
CA ARG A 103 24.42 -10.60 29.02
C ARG A 103 24.12 -9.18 28.57
N THR A 104 24.61 -8.19 29.30
CA THR A 104 24.48 -6.78 28.91
C THR A 104 25.79 -6.33 28.25
N THR A 105 25.70 -5.76 27.05
CA THR A 105 26.86 -5.28 26.29
C THR A 105 27.62 -4.23 27.09
N GLY A 106 28.93 -4.41 27.24
CA GLY A 106 29.80 -3.48 27.99
C GLY A 106 29.93 -3.76 29.48
N LEU A 107 29.15 -4.70 30.04
CA LEU A 107 29.30 -5.22 31.39
C LEU A 107 29.79 -6.67 31.32
N GLN A 108 30.63 -7.08 32.28
CA GLN A 108 31.10 -8.47 32.37
C GLN A 108 30.12 -9.38 33.14
N ASP A 109 28.95 -8.85 33.48
CA ASP A 109 27.94 -9.55 34.25
C ASP A 109 27.13 -10.49 33.36
N ILE A 110 26.97 -11.72 33.85
CA ILE A 110 26.17 -12.77 33.23
C ILE A 110 25.08 -13.16 34.23
N LYS A 111 23.82 -13.10 33.81
CA LYS A 111 22.69 -13.56 34.59
C LYS A 111 22.18 -14.88 34.01
N LEU A 112 22.22 -15.93 34.83
CA LEU A 112 21.59 -17.21 34.53
C LEU A 112 20.29 -17.33 35.33
N SER A 113 19.21 -17.76 34.69
CA SER A 113 17.92 -17.97 35.33
C SER A 113 17.32 -19.28 34.85
N GLU A 114 17.11 -20.21 35.78
CA GLU A 114 16.40 -21.46 35.54
C GLU A 114 14.90 -21.27 35.80
N PHE A 115 14.08 -21.92 35.00
CA PHE A 115 12.63 -21.82 35.11
C PHE A 115 11.94 -23.15 34.83
N GLU A 116 10.89 -23.41 35.61
CA GLU A 116 9.95 -24.48 35.31
C GLU A 116 9.04 -24.09 34.14
N GLN A 117 8.56 -22.84 34.13
CA GLN A 117 7.78 -22.28 33.03
C GLN A 117 8.17 -20.82 32.76
N TYR A 118 8.32 -20.49 31.49
CA TYR A 118 8.66 -19.14 31.04
C TYR A 118 7.82 -18.75 29.83
N GLY A 119 7.10 -17.63 29.94
CA GLY A 119 6.26 -17.11 28.86
C GLY A 119 6.93 -15.95 28.14
N ILE A 120 7.07 -16.07 26.82
CA ILE A 120 7.50 -14.98 25.94
C ILE A 120 6.27 -14.54 25.15
N GLN A 121 5.89 -13.27 25.25
CA GLN A 121 4.84 -12.73 24.39
C GLN A 121 5.36 -12.61 22.96
N ILE A 122 4.63 -13.16 22.00
CA ILE A 122 5.00 -13.24 20.59
C ILE A 122 3.88 -12.66 19.74
N GLY A 123 4.23 -11.93 18.68
CA GLY A 123 3.23 -11.25 17.86
C GLY A 123 2.54 -10.10 18.61
N GLN A 124 3.34 -9.17 19.14
CA GLN A 124 2.81 -7.90 19.64
C GLN A 124 2.39 -7.04 18.44
N GLU A 125 1.31 -7.44 17.75
CA GLU A 125 0.47 -6.47 17.07
C GLU A 125 -0.05 -5.56 18.18
N THR A 126 0.29 -4.27 18.10
CA THR A 126 -0.23 -3.31 19.09
C THR A 126 -1.76 -3.36 19.07
N LEU A 127 -2.43 -3.00 20.17
CA LEU A 127 -3.89 -2.83 20.15
C LEU A 127 -4.35 -1.88 19.02
N ALA A 128 -3.45 -1.02 18.52
CA ALA A 128 -3.66 -0.19 17.34
C ALA A 128 -3.59 -0.97 16.02
N ASP A 129 -2.71 -1.95 15.87
CA ASP A 129 -2.61 -2.81 14.69
C ASP A 129 -3.82 -3.75 14.57
N MET A 130 -4.30 -4.31 15.70
CA MET A 130 -5.50 -5.16 15.71
C MET A 130 -6.80 -4.41 15.34
N ASN A 131 -6.83 -3.09 15.51
CA ASN A 131 -7.96 -2.23 15.15
C ASN A 131 -7.74 -1.43 13.85
N TYR A 132 -6.58 -1.58 13.21
CA TYR A 132 -6.26 -0.88 11.97
C TYR A 132 -7.00 -1.52 10.79
N VAL A 133 -8.05 -0.85 10.33
CA VAL A 133 -8.75 -1.21 9.09
C VAL A 133 -8.20 -0.32 7.97
N PRO A 134 -7.47 -0.87 6.98
CA PRO A 134 -6.87 -0.06 5.91
C PRO A 134 -7.94 0.77 5.19
N VAL A 135 -7.69 2.06 4.94
CA VAL A 135 -8.70 2.98 4.37
C VAL A 135 -9.31 2.46 3.05
N LYS A 136 -8.51 1.78 2.23
CA LYS A 136 -8.91 1.22 0.93
C LYS A 136 -9.98 0.12 1.02
N THR A 137 -10.20 -0.48 2.20
CA THR A 137 -11.25 -1.48 2.43
C THR A 137 -12.58 -0.85 2.81
N ARG A 138 -12.58 0.41 3.26
CA ARG A 138 -13.78 1.14 3.67
C ARG A 138 -14.70 1.35 2.49
N THR A 139 -15.99 1.15 2.72
CA THR A 139 -17.02 1.45 1.72
C THR A 139 -17.07 2.95 1.43
N THR A 140 -17.52 3.31 0.23
CA THR A 140 -17.62 4.72 -0.17
C THR A 140 -18.54 5.52 0.77
N THR A 141 -19.57 4.88 1.34
CA THR A 141 -20.48 5.50 2.32
C THR A 141 -19.82 5.72 3.68
N GLU A 142 -18.96 4.81 4.14
CA GLU A 142 -18.18 5.00 5.38
C GLU A 142 -17.19 6.16 5.25
N LEU A 143 -16.52 6.28 4.10
CA LEU A 143 -15.60 7.39 3.84
C LEU A 143 -16.28 8.77 3.86
N LEU A 144 -17.59 8.84 3.61
CA LEU A 144 -18.35 10.09 3.63
C LEU A 144 -18.83 10.48 5.04
N LYS A 145 -18.84 9.54 5.99
CA LYS A 145 -19.30 9.80 7.36
C LYS A 145 -18.26 10.54 8.20
N ASP A 146 -17.00 10.37 7.87
CA ASP A 146 -15.87 11.02 8.52
C ASP A 146 -14.88 11.47 7.45
N LEU A 147 -14.52 12.75 7.41
CA LEU A 147 -13.82 13.37 6.28
C LEU A 147 -12.38 13.75 6.63
N THR A 148 -11.60 12.76 7.06
CA THR A 148 -10.16 12.92 7.31
C THR A 148 -9.37 13.07 6.00
N PRO A 149 -8.14 13.62 6.02
CA PRO A 149 -7.29 13.70 4.83
C PRO A 149 -7.07 12.33 4.14
N VAL A 150 -6.96 11.26 4.92
CA VAL A 150 -6.80 9.89 4.40
C VAL A 150 -8.07 9.40 3.71
N HIS A 151 -9.25 9.75 4.24
CA HIS A 151 -10.53 9.43 3.59
C HIS A 151 -10.74 10.23 2.30
N TRP A 152 -10.36 11.51 2.30
CA TRP A 152 -10.36 12.34 1.10
C TRP A 152 -9.39 11.84 0.03
N ALA A 153 -8.23 11.35 0.45
CA ALA A 153 -7.25 10.75 -0.46
C ALA A 153 -7.85 9.52 -1.17
N GLU A 154 -8.45 8.60 -0.42
CA GLU A 154 -9.11 7.42 -1.01
C GLU A 154 -10.29 7.82 -1.91
N MET A 155 -11.09 8.83 -1.52
CA MET A 155 -12.16 9.34 -2.36
C MET A 155 -11.61 9.95 -3.66
N SER A 156 -10.48 10.67 -3.59
CA SER A 156 -9.80 11.24 -4.78
C SER A 156 -9.32 10.15 -5.73
N TRP A 157 -8.86 9.03 -5.20
CA TRP A 157 -8.46 7.88 -6.00
C TRP A 157 -9.66 7.30 -6.76
N ARG A 158 -10.75 6.98 -6.05
CA ARG A 158 -11.95 6.38 -6.66
C ARG A 158 -12.60 7.28 -7.69
N LEU A 159 -12.82 8.55 -7.35
CA LEU A 159 -13.39 9.53 -8.29
C LEU A 159 -12.42 9.85 -9.41
N GLY A 160 -11.12 9.85 -9.13
CA GLY A 160 -10.09 10.09 -10.13
C GLY A 160 -10.03 9.00 -11.19
N LEU A 161 -10.23 7.72 -10.83
CA LEU A 161 -10.38 6.64 -11.82
C LEU A 161 -11.56 6.88 -12.77
N ILE A 162 -12.68 7.37 -12.24
CA ILE A 162 -13.88 7.68 -13.03
C ILE A 162 -13.59 8.83 -13.99
N LEU A 163 -13.06 9.96 -13.48
CA LEU A 163 -12.74 11.13 -14.30
C LEU A 163 -11.63 10.84 -15.31
N ALA A 164 -10.60 10.09 -14.94
CA ALA A 164 -9.56 9.66 -15.85
C ALA A 164 -10.15 8.83 -17.00
N SER A 165 -11.10 7.93 -16.72
CA SER A 165 -11.75 7.15 -17.78
C SER A 165 -12.46 8.03 -18.82
N PHE A 166 -13.13 9.11 -18.39
CA PHE A 166 -13.73 10.08 -19.31
C PHE A 166 -12.67 10.82 -20.13
N ASN A 167 -11.60 11.28 -19.49
CA ASN A 167 -10.49 11.93 -20.18
C ASN A 167 -9.82 10.98 -21.20
N PHE A 168 -9.68 9.69 -20.89
CA PHE A 168 -9.11 8.71 -21.82
C PHE A 168 -9.97 8.48 -23.07
N VAL A 169 -11.29 8.61 -22.98
CA VAL A 169 -12.16 8.58 -24.17
C VAL A 169 -11.80 9.73 -25.11
N ILE A 170 -11.66 10.95 -24.58
CA ILE A 170 -11.32 12.15 -25.37
C ILE A 170 -9.90 12.04 -25.94
N ILE A 171 -8.93 11.62 -25.11
CA ILE A 171 -7.54 11.37 -25.54
C ILE A 171 -7.52 10.34 -26.67
N GLY A 172 -8.23 9.22 -26.52
CA GLY A 172 -8.27 8.16 -27.51
C GLY A 172 -8.76 8.66 -28.88
N VAL A 173 -9.87 9.41 -28.90
CA VAL A 173 -10.39 10.04 -30.12
C VAL A 173 -9.34 10.98 -30.73
N THR A 174 -8.76 11.86 -29.91
CA THR A 174 -7.76 12.85 -30.35
C THR A 174 -6.53 12.17 -30.97
N VAL A 175 -5.94 11.19 -30.30
CA VAL A 175 -4.73 10.49 -30.76
C VAL A 175 -5.02 9.64 -32.01
N SER A 176 -6.18 8.99 -32.08
CA SER A 176 -6.55 8.17 -33.24
C SER A 176 -6.72 8.97 -34.54
N SER A 177 -7.00 10.27 -34.43
CA SER A 177 -7.22 11.15 -35.59
C SER A 177 -5.93 11.66 -36.25
N VAL A 178 -4.75 11.44 -35.62
CA VAL A 178 -3.47 11.96 -36.12
C VAL A 178 -2.87 11.02 -37.17
N ASN A 179 -2.58 11.59 -38.35
CA ASN A 179 -1.95 11.04 -39.56
C ASN A 179 -1.70 9.50 -39.59
N PRO A 180 -2.50 8.72 -40.36
CA PRO A 180 -2.40 7.25 -40.43
C PRO A 180 -1.10 6.71 -41.06
N ARG A 181 -0.17 7.60 -41.42
CA ARG A 181 1.14 7.30 -42.02
C ARG A 181 2.23 7.09 -40.96
N MET A 182 2.02 7.55 -39.72
CA MET A 182 2.85 7.11 -38.59
C MET A 182 2.38 5.73 -38.15
N GLY A 183 3.31 4.78 -37.99
CA GLY A 183 2.99 3.39 -37.71
C GLY A 183 2.04 3.22 -36.53
N ARG A 184 1.11 2.25 -36.61
CA ARG A 184 0.11 1.95 -35.56
C ARG A 184 0.74 1.79 -34.16
N SER A 185 2.01 1.37 -34.10
CA SER A 185 2.79 1.21 -32.87
C SER A 185 3.06 2.52 -32.12
N SER A 186 3.26 3.66 -32.81
CA SER A 186 3.56 4.95 -32.16
C SER A 186 2.38 5.46 -31.33
N ASN A 187 1.14 5.27 -31.82
CA ASN A 187 -0.06 5.64 -31.07
C ASN A 187 -0.26 4.78 -29.82
N LEU A 188 0.09 3.49 -29.90
CA LEU A 188 0.04 2.59 -28.74
C LEU A 188 1.07 2.99 -27.69
N VAL A 189 2.31 3.27 -28.09
CA VAL A 189 3.37 3.73 -27.18
C VAL A 189 2.96 5.06 -26.51
N PHE A 190 2.40 6.00 -27.28
CA PHE A 190 1.89 7.26 -26.74
C PHE A 190 0.74 7.03 -25.74
N ALA A 191 -0.21 6.16 -26.07
CA ALA A 191 -1.34 5.84 -25.20
C ALA A 191 -0.86 5.19 -23.89
N LEU A 192 0.08 4.24 -23.96
CA LEU A 192 0.63 3.59 -22.79
C LEU A 192 1.40 4.57 -21.90
N PHE A 193 2.22 5.45 -22.50
CA PHE A 193 2.95 6.47 -21.75
C PHE A 193 2.00 7.48 -21.10
N THR A 194 0.97 7.93 -21.83
CA THR A 194 -0.07 8.82 -21.29
C THR A 194 -0.82 8.17 -20.15
N PHE A 195 -1.16 6.88 -20.28
CA PHE A 195 -1.75 6.09 -19.21
C PHE A 195 -0.86 6.03 -17.98
N ALA A 196 0.40 5.63 -18.16
CA ALA A 196 1.36 5.54 -17.06
C ALA A 196 1.55 6.90 -16.37
N LEU A 197 1.70 7.99 -17.13
CA LEU A 197 1.85 9.33 -16.59
C LEU A 197 0.62 9.74 -15.77
N TYR A 198 -0.58 9.59 -16.33
CA TYR A 198 -1.81 9.94 -15.63
C TYR A 198 -1.97 9.11 -14.36
N TYR A 199 -1.79 7.79 -14.44
CA TYR A 199 -1.90 6.91 -13.27
C TYR A 199 -0.92 7.30 -12.16
N ASN A 200 0.32 7.65 -12.51
CA ASN A 200 1.30 8.13 -11.54
C ASN A 200 0.90 9.49 -10.94
N LEU A 201 0.37 10.43 -11.74
CA LEU A 201 -0.13 11.71 -11.24
C LEU A 201 -1.34 11.54 -10.31
N LEU A 202 -2.20 10.56 -10.58
CA LEU A 202 -3.31 10.22 -9.70
C LEU A 202 -2.80 9.70 -8.34
N SER A 203 -1.84 8.77 -8.36
CA SER A 203 -1.19 8.25 -7.14
C SER A 203 -0.46 9.35 -6.36
N PHE A 204 0.27 10.21 -7.07
CA PHE A 204 0.92 11.37 -6.48
C PHE A 204 -0.09 12.32 -5.81
N GLY A 205 -1.18 12.66 -6.50
CA GLY A 205 -2.26 13.49 -5.95
C GLY A 205 -2.88 12.89 -4.70
N GLN A 206 -3.19 11.59 -4.72
CA GLN A 206 -3.68 10.85 -3.55
C GLN A 206 -2.70 10.96 -2.36
N ASN A 207 -1.41 10.75 -2.59
CA ASN A 207 -0.39 10.84 -1.54
C ASN A 207 -0.26 12.26 -0.95
N MET A 208 -0.37 13.29 -1.79
CA MET A 208 -0.36 14.69 -1.32
C MET A 208 -1.59 15.02 -0.47
N ILE A 209 -2.77 14.47 -0.82
CA ILE A 209 -3.97 14.62 0.01
C ILE A 209 -3.86 13.83 1.31
N SER A 210 -3.38 12.59 1.24
CA SER A 210 -3.22 11.70 2.41
C SER A 210 -2.29 12.30 3.46
N SER A 211 -1.20 12.94 3.01
CA SER A 211 -0.25 13.64 3.88
C SER A 211 -0.72 15.04 4.33
N GLY A 212 -1.90 15.48 3.90
CA GLY A 212 -2.47 16.79 4.25
C GLY A 212 -1.78 17.98 3.56
N ARG A 213 -0.87 17.75 2.61
CA ARG A 213 -0.14 18.82 1.89
C ARG A 213 -1.02 19.57 0.90
N LEU A 214 -1.97 18.87 0.27
CA LEU A 214 -2.97 19.44 -0.63
C LEU A 214 -4.37 18.98 -0.22
N THR A 215 -5.38 19.75 -0.58
CA THR A 215 -6.78 19.37 -0.34
C THR A 215 -7.39 18.67 -1.57
N PHE A 216 -8.51 17.98 -1.37
CA PHE A 216 -9.18 17.20 -2.41
C PHE A 216 -9.52 18.02 -3.67
N ALA A 217 -10.21 19.14 -3.51
CA ALA A 217 -10.76 19.88 -4.67
C ALA A 217 -9.68 20.44 -5.61
N PRO A 218 -8.61 21.11 -5.14
CA PRO A 218 -7.53 21.58 -6.01
C PRO A 218 -6.82 20.47 -6.76
N VAL A 219 -6.58 19.31 -6.13
CA VAL A 219 -5.96 18.16 -6.82
C VAL A 219 -6.90 17.63 -7.91
N MET A 220 -8.19 17.47 -7.61
CA MET A 220 -9.15 16.94 -8.56
C MET A 220 -9.35 17.87 -9.77
N LEU A 221 -9.55 19.16 -9.53
CA LEU A 221 -9.69 20.15 -10.59
C LEU A 221 -8.39 20.38 -11.34
N GLY A 222 -7.27 20.49 -10.62
CA GLY A 222 -5.95 20.72 -11.20
C GLY A 222 -5.53 19.57 -12.11
N LEU A 223 -5.67 18.32 -11.66
CA LEU A 223 -5.28 17.16 -12.46
C LEU A 223 -6.30 16.86 -13.57
N HIS A 224 -7.57 16.59 -13.22
CA HIS A 224 -8.54 16.13 -14.21
C HIS A 224 -9.03 17.27 -15.11
N GLY A 225 -9.21 18.47 -14.54
CA GLY A 225 -9.65 19.65 -15.29
C GLY A 225 -8.59 20.13 -16.29
N SER A 226 -7.30 20.15 -15.92
CA SER A 226 -6.25 20.54 -16.88
C SER A 226 -6.14 19.56 -18.05
N VAL A 227 -6.18 18.24 -17.78
CA VAL A 227 -6.16 17.21 -18.83
C VAL A 227 -7.41 17.32 -19.71
N PHE A 228 -8.59 17.51 -19.12
CA PHE A 228 -9.83 17.70 -19.86
C PHE A 228 -9.74 18.92 -20.79
N VAL A 229 -9.36 20.08 -20.27
CA VAL A 229 -9.25 21.32 -21.06
C VAL A 229 -8.21 21.16 -22.18
N LEU A 230 -7.03 20.63 -21.86
CA LEU A 230 -5.97 20.42 -22.85
C LEU A 230 -6.45 19.51 -24.00
N THR A 231 -7.09 18.39 -23.67
CA THR A 231 -7.49 17.40 -24.67
C THR A 231 -8.68 17.87 -25.50
N VAL A 232 -9.64 18.57 -24.91
CA VAL A 232 -10.74 19.21 -25.65
C VAL A 232 -10.22 20.30 -26.58
N LEU A 233 -9.29 21.15 -26.13
CA LEU A 233 -8.67 22.18 -26.98
C LEU A 233 -7.91 21.56 -28.16
N LEU A 234 -7.18 20.48 -27.93
CA LEU A 234 -6.50 19.73 -29.00
C LEU A 234 -7.50 19.13 -29.99
N LEU A 235 -8.57 18.51 -29.50
CA LEU A 235 -9.62 17.95 -30.35
C LEU A 235 -10.31 19.03 -31.19
N ALA A 236 -10.65 20.17 -30.57
CA ALA A 236 -11.24 21.31 -31.27
C ALA A 236 -10.30 21.87 -32.35
N ARG A 237 -9.01 21.99 -32.05
CA ARG A 237 -7.99 22.42 -33.03
C ARG A 237 -7.93 21.48 -34.23
N ILE A 238 -7.95 20.17 -34.00
CA ILE A 238 -7.94 19.16 -35.07
C ILE A 238 -9.22 19.27 -35.89
N HIS A 239 -10.39 19.39 -35.25
CA HIS A 239 -11.68 19.44 -35.93
C HIS A 239 -11.86 20.70 -36.79
N HIS A 240 -11.48 21.87 -36.28
CA HIS A 240 -11.61 23.14 -37.00
C HIS A 240 -10.46 23.42 -37.99
N ASN A 241 -9.52 22.48 -38.14
CA ASN A 241 -8.32 22.63 -38.99
C ASN A 241 -7.58 23.98 -38.75
N LEU A 242 -7.62 24.47 -37.51
CA LEU A 242 -7.07 25.77 -37.10
C LEU A 242 -5.57 25.79 -37.36
N GLN A 243 -5.19 26.34 -38.51
CA GLN A 243 -3.80 26.63 -38.83
C GLN A 243 -3.36 27.79 -37.95
N TRP A 244 -2.22 27.65 -37.25
CA TRP A 244 -1.60 28.73 -36.47
C TRP A 244 -1.45 30.06 -37.23
N ARG A 245 -1.48 30.01 -38.56
CA ARG A 245 -1.46 31.18 -39.45
C ARG A 245 -2.69 32.08 -39.30
N GLU A 246 -3.89 31.54 -39.06
CA GLU A 246 -5.12 32.37 -38.94
C GLU A 246 -5.20 33.13 -37.61
N LEU A 247 -4.71 32.53 -36.52
CA LEU A 247 -4.57 33.19 -35.21
C LEU A 247 -3.53 34.32 -35.23
N LEU A 248 -2.41 34.12 -35.94
CA LEU A 248 -1.40 35.17 -36.13
C LEU A 248 -1.92 36.32 -37.02
N VAL A 249 -2.73 36.01 -38.03
CA VAL A 249 -3.39 37.01 -38.88
C VAL A 249 -4.41 37.82 -38.08
N LEU A 250 -5.23 37.19 -37.23
CA LEU A 250 -6.17 37.89 -36.35
C LEU A 250 -5.47 38.77 -35.30
N LEU A 251 -4.33 38.32 -34.75
CA LEU A 251 -3.52 39.12 -33.83
C LEU A 251 -2.79 40.28 -34.55
N HIS A 252 -2.37 40.11 -35.81
CA HIS A 252 -1.81 41.18 -36.63
C HIS A 252 -2.87 42.20 -37.06
N LEU A 253 -4.07 41.76 -37.45
CA LEU A 253 -5.18 42.65 -37.81
C LEU A 253 -5.65 43.49 -36.61
N ARG A 254 -5.63 42.91 -35.41
CA ARG A 254 -5.93 43.65 -34.16
C ARG A 254 -4.83 44.64 -33.76
N ARG A 255 -3.57 44.42 -34.16
CA ARG A 255 -2.47 45.39 -33.99
C ARG A 255 -2.43 46.46 -35.09
N GLY A 256 -2.92 46.16 -36.29
CA GLY A 256 -3.01 47.12 -37.40
C GLY A 256 -4.18 48.11 -37.28
N ALA A 257 -5.22 47.78 -36.51
CA ALA A 257 -6.37 48.65 -36.25
C ALA A 257 -6.16 49.62 -35.06
N ALA A 258 -4.95 49.68 -34.49
CA ALA A 258 -4.63 50.45 -33.28
C ALA A 258 -3.42 51.36 -33.45
N LEU A 259 -3.32 52.10 -34.56
CA LEU A 259 -2.53 53.33 -34.72
C LEU A 259 -3.28 54.22 -35.74
N PRO A 260 -3.23 55.56 -35.57
CA PRO A 260 -4.38 56.47 -35.70
C PRO A 260 -4.92 56.69 -37.11
#